data_AF-A0A7C0VMU6-F1
#
_entry.id   AF-A0A7C0VMU6-F1
#
_cell.length_a   1.000
_cell.length_b   1.000
_cell.length_c   1.000
_cell.angle_alpha   90.00
_cell.angle_beta   90.00
_cell.angle_gamma   90.00
#
_symmetry.space_group_name_H-M   'P 1'
#
loop_
_entity.id
_entity.type
_entity.pdbx_description
1 polymer ?
#
loop_
_entity_poly.entity_id
_entity_poly.type
_entity_poly.pdbx_seq_one_letter_code
_entity_poly.pdbx_strand_id
1 'polypeptide(L)'
;MKIYRAEIDLKVLPNTGREILEKLKTERNLAVKGGLSRLALLHNMERVGKAVDRERMGIEDRIKDIDVVVFHSQSLSKSREYLLEKEKELKGALSDIVLDNGIRFDGRDIEPVRGSLKTEYRAKTLTKVLRTRDLTFNEVVLIPEDSRWIAYYSPRCWRDLIEGVGMLTSGGWKTVRYDSGRMLPTNYGFFRLLRFWVEGKVKKIWLPSWMVKIHLKEMNRLQKEGVLPEGANLGRYSRIIANQYKSAEPELKRRWMIVLNYLGFTDLLSFDTFMKEQELLDILKHQEEFSFEDDIPLSEIIEKTLIERKKKQKDREMRKARMMNCRHKFVDIECDGCGQHCKIRKCSLCNYVEKQKEFKCNLIFQTGDWRRDINSLIAFPYRKRTRQKTRRTKQISSRISL
;
A
#
# COMPACT_ATOMS: atom_id res chain seq x y z
N MET A 1 -16.32 -11.16 8.19
CA MET A 1 -16.30 -10.31 6.97
C MET A 1 -17.08 -11.06 5.92
N LYS A 2 -18.09 -10.43 5.30
CA LYS A 2 -18.79 -11.04 4.17
C LYS A 2 -17.82 -11.11 2.98
N ILE A 3 -17.81 -12.21 2.25
CA ILE A 3 -16.98 -12.41 1.04
C ILE A 3 -17.94 -12.59 -0.13
N TYR A 4 -17.67 -11.88 -1.21
CA TYR A 4 -18.44 -11.93 -2.44
C TYR A 4 -17.67 -12.79 -3.44
N ARG A 5 -18.40 -13.41 -4.37
CA ARG A 5 -17.83 -14.23 -5.43
C ARG A 5 -18.40 -13.81 -6.78
N ALA A 6 -17.58 -13.84 -7.82
CA ALA A 6 -18.00 -13.66 -9.20
C ALA A 6 -17.19 -14.58 -10.11
N GLU A 7 -17.85 -15.26 -11.03
CA GLU A 7 -17.17 -16.00 -12.10
C GLU A 7 -16.58 -15.00 -13.09
N ILE A 8 -15.33 -15.24 -13.48
CA ILE A 8 -14.57 -14.38 -14.39
C ILE A 8 -14.52 -15.05 -15.76
N ASP A 9 -15.05 -14.33 -16.75
CA ASP A 9 -14.88 -14.69 -18.16
C ASP A 9 -13.51 -14.23 -18.63
N LEU A 10 -12.65 -15.17 -19.00
CA LEU A 10 -11.30 -14.84 -19.45
C LEU A 10 -11.29 -14.11 -20.80
N LYS A 11 -12.39 -14.12 -21.56
CA LYS A 11 -12.49 -13.41 -22.85
C LYS A 11 -12.47 -11.90 -22.71
N VAL A 12 -12.78 -11.35 -21.54
CA VAL A 12 -12.74 -9.90 -21.30
C VAL A 12 -11.36 -9.39 -20.86
N LEU A 13 -10.39 -10.28 -20.67
CA LEU A 13 -9.04 -9.89 -20.23
C LEU A 13 -8.12 -9.63 -21.44
N PRO A 14 -7.11 -8.75 -21.28
CA PRO A 14 -6.00 -8.66 -22.22
C PRO A 14 -5.34 -10.03 -22.46
N ASN A 15 -4.83 -10.26 -23.67
CA ASN A 15 -4.26 -11.55 -24.11
C ASN A 15 -3.29 -12.15 -23.08
N THR A 16 -2.32 -11.37 -22.63
CA THR A 16 -1.33 -11.77 -21.63
C THR A 16 -1.98 -12.28 -20.34
N GLY A 17 -2.99 -11.57 -19.82
CA GLY A 17 -3.70 -11.97 -18.60
C GLY A 17 -4.51 -13.23 -18.77
N ARG A 18 -5.16 -13.38 -19.91
CA ARG A 18 -5.88 -14.60 -20.29
C ARG A 18 -4.94 -15.79 -20.36
N GLU A 19 -3.79 -15.68 -21.03
CA GLU A 19 -2.82 -16.76 -21.17
C GLU A 19 -2.26 -17.23 -19.82
N ILE A 20 -1.93 -16.29 -18.93
CA ILE A 20 -1.48 -16.61 -17.57
C ILE A 20 -2.54 -17.43 -16.82
N LEU A 21 -3.80 -16.96 -16.85
CA LEU A 21 -4.89 -17.62 -16.14
C LEU A 21 -5.27 -18.96 -16.79
N GLU A 22 -5.15 -19.12 -18.10
CA GLU A 22 -5.34 -20.40 -18.78
C GLU A 22 -4.28 -21.43 -18.37
N LYS A 23 -3.00 -21.04 -18.30
CA LYS A 23 -1.92 -21.94 -17.85
C LYS A 23 -2.07 -22.37 -16.39
N LEU A 24 -2.66 -21.53 -15.55
CA LEU A 24 -2.85 -21.81 -14.11
C LEU A 24 -4.24 -22.39 -13.75
N LYS A 25 -5.15 -22.61 -14.71
CA LYS A 25 -6.56 -22.96 -14.40
C LYS A 25 -6.76 -24.32 -13.76
N THR A 26 -5.80 -25.23 -13.91
CA THR A 26 -5.84 -26.59 -13.35
C THR A 26 -5.16 -26.66 -11.98
N GLU A 27 -4.52 -25.56 -11.55
CA GLU A 27 -3.73 -25.53 -10.33
C GLU A 27 -4.60 -25.64 -9.08
N ARG A 28 -4.31 -26.62 -8.24
CA ARG A 28 -4.99 -26.78 -6.95
C ARG A 28 -4.23 -26.02 -5.87
N ASN A 29 -4.94 -25.52 -4.86
CA ASN A 29 -4.35 -24.80 -3.73
C ASN A 29 -3.55 -23.55 -4.12
N LEU A 30 -3.96 -22.89 -5.21
CA LEU A 30 -3.39 -21.64 -5.68
C LEU A 30 -4.46 -20.54 -5.71
N ALA A 31 -4.04 -19.30 -5.51
CA ALA A 31 -4.81 -18.13 -5.89
C ALA A 31 -3.90 -17.11 -6.58
N VAL A 32 -4.41 -16.37 -7.54
CA VAL A 32 -3.77 -15.17 -8.07
C VAL A 32 -4.24 -13.97 -7.24
N LYS A 33 -3.35 -13.05 -6.89
CA LYS A 33 -3.66 -11.82 -6.14
C LYS A 33 -3.13 -10.60 -6.90
N GLY A 34 -3.34 -9.40 -6.32
CA GLY A 34 -2.67 -8.19 -6.79
C GLY A 34 -3.28 -7.62 -8.07
N GLY A 35 -2.43 -7.17 -8.99
CA GLY A 35 -2.83 -6.45 -10.20
C GLY A 35 -3.76 -7.22 -11.11
N LEU A 36 -3.40 -8.46 -11.45
CA LEU A 36 -4.18 -9.31 -12.36
C LEU A 36 -5.59 -9.62 -11.80
N SER A 37 -5.70 -9.93 -10.50
CA SER A 37 -7.00 -10.20 -9.87
C SER A 37 -7.91 -8.97 -9.82
N ARG A 38 -7.31 -7.80 -9.62
CA ARG A 38 -8.04 -6.52 -9.67
C ARG A 38 -8.51 -6.21 -11.08
N LEU A 39 -7.65 -6.37 -12.07
CA LEU A 39 -7.95 -6.17 -13.49
C LEU A 39 -9.11 -7.07 -13.95
N ALA A 40 -9.06 -8.36 -13.61
CA ALA A 40 -10.12 -9.32 -13.91
C ALA A 40 -11.46 -8.92 -13.30
N LEU A 41 -11.46 -8.47 -12.05
CA LEU A 41 -12.68 -7.99 -11.40
C LEU A 41 -13.21 -6.72 -12.05
N LEU A 42 -12.34 -5.79 -12.46
CA LEU A 42 -12.72 -4.55 -13.16
C LEU A 42 -13.38 -4.82 -14.52
N HIS A 43 -12.77 -5.66 -15.35
CA HIS A 43 -13.35 -6.06 -16.64
C HIS A 43 -14.68 -6.79 -16.49
N ASN A 44 -14.79 -7.67 -15.48
CA ASN A 44 -16.06 -8.33 -15.20
C ASN A 44 -17.14 -7.35 -14.70
N MET A 45 -16.77 -6.34 -13.89
CA MET A 45 -17.69 -5.26 -13.48
C MET A 45 -18.19 -4.44 -14.67
N GLU A 46 -17.32 -4.08 -15.61
CA GLU A 46 -17.71 -3.39 -16.85
C GLU A 46 -18.66 -4.24 -17.68
N ARG A 47 -18.34 -5.53 -17.87
CA ARG A 47 -19.19 -6.48 -18.63
C ARG A 47 -20.61 -6.56 -18.08
N VAL A 48 -20.78 -6.53 -16.75
CA VAL A 48 -22.10 -6.58 -16.10
C VAL A 48 -22.75 -5.19 -15.94
N GLY A 49 -22.28 -4.19 -16.70
CA GLY A 49 -22.90 -2.86 -16.81
C GLY A 49 -22.66 -1.94 -15.61
N LYS A 50 -21.59 -2.14 -14.83
CA LYS A 50 -21.23 -1.19 -13.78
C LYS A 50 -20.45 -0.02 -14.37
N ALA A 51 -20.71 1.18 -13.83
CA ALA A 51 -20.02 2.41 -14.20
C ALA A 51 -18.58 2.38 -13.68
N VAL A 52 -17.70 1.68 -14.39
CA VAL A 52 -16.25 1.68 -14.15
C VAL A 52 -15.61 2.72 -15.05
N ASP A 53 -14.61 3.43 -14.52
CA ASP A 53 -13.83 4.37 -15.32
C ASP A 53 -12.90 3.62 -16.29
N ARG A 54 -13.14 3.80 -17.60
CA ARG A 54 -12.36 3.18 -18.69
C ARG A 54 -10.93 3.68 -18.79
N GLU A 55 -10.67 4.96 -18.51
CA GLU A 55 -9.31 5.51 -18.51
C GLU A 55 -8.48 4.79 -17.43
N ARG A 56 -9.08 4.60 -16.25
CA ARG A 56 -8.45 3.86 -15.16
C ARG A 56 -8.26 2.39 -15.48
N MET A 57 -9.20 1.75 -16.18
CA MET A 57 -9.02 0.36 -16.64
C MET A 57 -7.84 0.26 -17.62
N GLY A 58 -7.72 1.19 -18.57
CA GLY A 58 -6.58 1.25 -19.50
C GLY A 58 -5.22 1.40 -18.82
N ILE A 59 -5.14 2.11 -17.69
CA ILE A 59 -3.92 2.20 -16.86
C ILE A 59 -3.54 0.82 -16.27
N GLU A 60 -4.53 -0.03 -16.00
CA GLU A 60 -4.35 -1.34 -15.38
C GLU A 60 -4.17 -2.49 -16.37
N ASP A 61 -4.53 -2.33 -17.65
CA ASP A 61 -4.48 -3.38 -18.67
C ASP A 61 -3.06 -3.95 -18.89
N ARG A 62 -2.02 -3.18 -18.56
CA ARG A 62 -0.64 -3.65 -18.62
C ARG A 62 -0.27 -4.45 -17.37
N ILE A 63 -0.15 -5.76 -17.55
CA ILE A 63 0.35 -6.69 -16.53
C ILE A 63 1.88 -6.55 -16.46
N LYS A 64 2.41 -6.25 -15.28
CA LYS A 64 3.86 -6.05 -15.03
C LYS A 64 4.47 -7.18 -14.20
N ASP A 65 3.66 -7.79 -13.34
CA ASP A 65 4.02 -8.82 -12.40
C ASP A 65 2.84 -9.78 -12.16
N ILE A 66 3.15 -10.98 -11.69
CA ILE A 66 2.16 -12.02 -11.38
C ILE A 66 2.30 -12.42 -9.92
N ASP A 67 1.50 -11.85 -9.04
CA ASP A 67 1.47 -12.27 -7.65
C ASP A 67 0.58 -13.51 -7.44
N VAL A 68 1.12 -14.56 -6.82
CA VAL A 68 0.38 -15.77 -6.45
C VAL A 68 0.40 -16.04 -4.95
N VAL A 69 -0.60 -16.76 -4.49
CA VAL A 69 -0.71 -17.30 -3.14
C VAL A 69 -0.74 -18.81 -3.24
N VAL A 70 0.17 -19.47 -2.55
CA VAL A 70 0.23 -20.94 -2.48
C VAL A 70 -0.25 -21.39 -1.09
N PHE A 71 -1.33 -22.18 -1.06
CA PHE A 71 -1.92 -22.67 0.17
C PHE A 71 -1.27 -23.98 0.63
N HIS A 72 -0.89 -24.03 1.90
CA HIS A 72 -0.25 -25.22 2.48
C HIS A 72 -0.89 -25.58 3.84
N SER A 73 -0.91 -26.88 4.19
CA SER A 73 -1.59 -27.38 5.40
C SER A 73 -0.71 -27.36 6.66
N GLN A 74 0.60 -27.53 6.50
CA GLN A 74 1.54 -27.73 7.61
C GLN A 74 2.19 -26.42 8.11
N SER A 75 3.09 -26.51 9.09
CA SER A 75 3.93 -25.37 9.47
C SER A 75 4.81 -24.94 8.29
N LEU A 76 5.21 -23.66 8.26
CA LEU A 76 6.03 -23.14 7.16
C LEU A 76 7.35 -23.92 7.01
N SER A 77 7.96 -24.35 8.13
CA SER A 77 9.16 -25.19 8.12
C SER A 77 8.96 -26.54 7.44
N LYS A 78 7.83 -27.22 7.73
CA LYS A 78 7.52 -28.53 7.17
C LYS A 78 7.02 -28.45 5.72
N SER A 79 6.49 -27.30 5.30
CA SER A 79 6.05 -27.07 3.92
C SER A 79 7.15 -26.56 3.00
N ARG A 80 8.40 -26.44 3.46
CA ARG A 80 9.49 -25.81 2.68
C ARG A 80 9.72 -26.49 1.33
N GLU A 81 9.93 -27.81 1.32
CA GLU A 81 10.20 -28.57 0.09
C GLU A 81 9.06 -28.45 -0.91
N TYR A 82 7.82 -28.70 -0.45
CA TYR A 82 6.60 -28.51 -1.23
C TYR A 82 6.51 -27.10 -1.86
N LEU A 83 6.83 -26.04 -1.10
CA LEU A 83 6.76 -24.67 -1.60
C LEU A 83 7.83 -24.37 -2.67
N LEU A 84 9.03 -24.93 -2.53
CA LEU A 84 10.12 -24.76 -3.51
C LEU A 84 9.87 -25.58 -4.78
N GLU A 85 9.32 -26.79 -4.66
CA GLU A 85 8.85 -27.56 -5.80
C GLU A 85 7.75 -26.80 -6.53
N LYS A 86 6.80 -26.22 -5.78
CA LYS A 86 5.71 -25.45 -6.37
C LYS A 86 6.20 -24.20 -7.09
N GLU A 87 7.21 -23.52 -6.57
CA GLU A 87 7.86 -22.40 -7.28
C GLU A 87 8.43 -22.83 -8.63
N LYS A 88 9.14 -23.97 -8.69
CA LYS A 88 9.71 -24.49 -9.93
C LYS A 88 8.62 -24.83 -10.95
N GLU A 89 7.56 -25.51 -10.51
CA GLU A 89 6.41 -25.84 -11.37
C GLU A 89 5.79 -24.57 -11.97
N LEU A 90 5.53 -23.55 -11.15
CA LEU A 90 4.92 -22.30 -11.60
C LEU A 90 5.83 -21.52 -12.55
N LYS A 91 7.14 -21.47 -12.28
CA LYS A 91 8.11 -20.85 -13.19
C LYS A 91 8.20 -21.59 -14.52
N GLY A 92 8.16 -22.92 -14.51
CA GLY A 92 8.12 -23.73 -15.73
C GLY A 92 6.83 -23.54 -16.52
N ALA A 93 5.68 -23.45 -15.84
CA ALA A 93 4.40 -23.21 -16.51
C ALA A 93 4.37 -21.82 -17.18
N LEU A 94 4.90 -20.79 -16.53
CA LEU A 94 4.80 -19.39 -16.97
C LEU A 94 5.99 -18.89 -17.80
N SER A 95 7.01 -19.72 -18.05
CA SER A 95 8.30 -19.30 -18.64
C SER A 95 8.14 -18.50 -19.93
N ASP A 96 7.38 -19.02 -20.88
CA ASP A 96 7.25 -18.45 -22.23
C ASP A 96 6.58 -17.08 -22.13
N ILE A 97 5.49 -16.98 -21.36
CA ILE A 97 4.73 -15.74 -21.19
C ILE A 97 5.59 -14.67 -20.51
N VAL A 98 6.34 -15.06 -19.48
CA VAL A 98 7.24 -14.18 -18.71
C VAL A 98 8.32 -13.59 -19.61
N LEU A 99 8.97 -14.42 -20.44
CA LEU A 99 10.01 -13.99 -21.36
C LEU A 99 9.45 -13.14 -22.49
N ASP A 100 8.39 -13.60 -23.17
CA ASP A 100 7.83 -12.96 -24.36
C ASP A 100 7.21 -11.58 -24.06
N ASN A 101 6.71 -11.38 -22.84
CA ASN A 101 6.03 -10.15 -22.44
C ASN A 101 6.86 -9.28 -21.47
N GLY A 102 8.07 -9.70 -21.10
CA GLY A 102 8.91 -9.00 -20.12
C GLY A 102 8.23 -8.83 -18.75
N ILE A 103 7.46 -9.83 -18.32
CA ILE A 103 6.76 -9.83 -17.04
C ILE A 103 7.70 -10.36 -15.96
N ARG A 104 7.75 -9.76 -14.78
CA ARG A 104 8.52 -10.34 -13.68
C ARG A 104 7.71 -11.44 -12.97
N PHE A 105 8.33 -12.59 -12.76
CA PHE A 105 7.82 -13.65 -11.89
C PHE A 105 8.97 -14.37 -11.16
N ASP A 106 9.13 -14.09 -9.88
CA ASP A 106 10.22 -14.58 -9.05
C ASP A 106 9.70 -15.18 -7.71
N GLY A 107 10.62 -15.46 -6.78
CA GLY A 107 10.27 -16.01 -5.48
C GLY A 107 9.43 -15.07 -4.59
N ARG A 108 9.58 -13.75 -4.73
CA ARG A 108 8.83 -12.74 -3.94
C ARG A 108 7.40 -12.56 -4.41
N ASP A 109 7.13 -12.92 -5.66
CA ASP A 109 5.78 -12.92 -6.22
C ASP A 109 4.95 -14.11 -5.69
N ILE A 110 5.58 -15.09 -4.99
CA ILE A 110 4.93 -16.23 -4.35
C ILE A 110 4.72 -16.00 -2.84
N GLU A 111 3.46 -15.92 -2.40
CA GLU A 111 3.09 -15.77 -0.99
C GLU A 111 2.63 -17.11 -0.37
N PRO A 112 3.42 -17.74 0.52
CA PRO A 112 3.00 -18.97 1.19
C PRO A 112 1.99 -18.69 2.31
N VAL A 113 0.81 -19.29 2.22
CA VAL A 113 -0.27 -19.12 3.21
C VAL A 113 -0.71 -20.44 3.80
N ARG A 114 -0.50 -20.60 5.11
CA ARG A 114 -1.10 -21.72 5.85
C ARG A 114 -2.62 -21.61 5.83
N GLY A 115 -3.28 -22.61 5.26
CA GLY A 115 -4.72 -22.70 5.10
C GLY A 115 -5.12 -23.77 4.08
N SER A 116 -6.43 -24.04 3.99
CA SER A 116 -7.02 -24.89 2.97
C SER A 116 -8.13 -24.15 2.22
N LEU A 117 -8.27 -24.46 0.93
CA LEU A 117 -9.40 -24.05 0.09
C LEU A 117 -10.56 -25.06 0.08
N LYS A 118 -10.48 -26.13 0.88
CA LYS A 118 -11.62 -27.02 1.13
C LYS A 118 -12.76 -26.26 1.82
N THR A 119 -14.01 -26.60 1.50
CA THR A 119 -15.23 -25.86 1.87
C THR A 119 -15.29 -25.44 3.33
N GLU A 120 -14.94 -26.34 4.25
CA GLU A 120 -14.97 -26.11 5.71
C GLU A 120 -14.04 -24.97 6.18
N TYR A 121 -12.88 -24.79 5.52
CA TYR A 121 -11.85 -23.84 5.94
C TYR A 121 -11.69 -22.65 4.99
N ARG A 122 -12.31 -22.71 3.81
CA ARG A 122 -12.16 -21.74 2.72
C ARG A 122 -12.46 -20.31 3.19
N ALA A 123 -13.60 -20.11 3.87
CA ALA A 123 -14.02 -18.77 4.31
C ALA A 123 -13.00 -18.12 5.26
N LYS A 124 -12.43 -18.90 6.18
CA LYS A 124 -11.41 -18.42 7.14
C LYS A 124 -10.09 -18.11 6.44
N THR A 125 -9.64 -19.00 5.55
CA THR A 125 -8.45 -18.80 4.71
C THR A 125 -8.57 -17.56 3.84
N LEU A 126 -9.67 -17.43 3.10
CA LEU A 126 -9.95 -16.27 2.24
C LEU A 126 -10.00 -14.97 3.05
N THR A 127 -10.68 -14.98 4.21
CA THR A 127 -10.74 -13.81 5.08
C THR A 127 -9.33 -13.37 5.50
N LYS A 128 -8.44 -14.31 5.82
CA LYS A 128 -7.06 -14.02 6.16
C LYS A 128 -6.31 -13.38 4.99
N VAL A 129 -6.39 -13.97 3.79
CA VAL A 129 -5.68 -13.46 2.60
C VAL A 129 -6.16 -12.07 2.19
N LEU A 130 -7.49 -11.88 2.14
CA LEU A 130 -8.10 -10.61 1.74
C LEU A 130 -7.82 -9.50 2.77
N ARG A 131 -7.90 -9.77 4.07
CA ARG A 131 -7.67 -8.73 5.10
C ARG A 131 -6.22 -8.28 5.22
N THR A 132 -5.25 -9.06 4.77
CA THR A 132 -3.83 -8.69 4.85
C THR A 132 -3.34 -7.89 3.64
N ARG A 133 -4.21 -7.58 2.67
CA ARG A 133 -3.86 -6.74 1.52
C ARG A 133 -3.56 -5.33 1.98
N ASP A 134 -2.76 -4.60 1.21
CA ASP A 134 -2.33 -3.26 1.56
C ASP A 134 -3.48 -2.24 1.48
N LEU A 135 -4.24 -2.31 0.39
CA LEU A 135 -5.33 -1.39 0.06
C LEU A 135 -6.66 -2.15 -0.09
N THR A 136 -7.75 -1.50 0.26
CA THR A 136 -9.11 -2.08 0.25
C THR A 136 -9.54 -2.53 -1.15
N PHE A 137 -9.19 -1.77 -2.19
CA PHE A 137 -9.48 -2.13 -3.58
C PHE A 137 -8.61 -3.30 -4.09
N ASN A 138 -7.55 -3.68 -3.36
CA ASN A 138 -6.76 -4.89 -3.60
C ASN A 138 -7.30 -6.11 -2.84
N GLU A 139 -8.38 -6.00 -2.06
CA GLU A 139 -9.02 -7.14 -1.37
C GLU A 139 -9.81 -8.01 -2.35
N VAL A 140 -9.10 -8.59 -3.31
CA VAL A 140 -9.56 -9.54 -4.33
C VAL A 140 -8.49 -10.60 -4.59
N VAL A 141 -8.93 -11.85 -4.79
CA VAL A 141 -8.11 -12.95 -5.29
C VAL A 141 -8.89 -13.75 -6.32
N LEU A 142 -8.19 -14.33 -7.29
CA LEU A 142 -8.76 -15.27 -8.25
C LEU A 142 -8.38 -16.68 -7.82
N ILE A 143 -9.35 -17.59 -7.79
CA ILE A 143 -9.13 -18.99 -7.47
C ILE A 143 -9.68 -19.84 -8.60
N PRO A 144 -8.89 -20.82 -9.11
CA PRO A 144 -9.41 -21.79 -10.05
C PRO A 144 -10.32 -22.80 -9.32
N GLU A 145 -11.56 -22.93 -9.76
CA GLU A 145 -12.55 -23.90 -9.29
C GLU A 145 -13.16 -24.63 -10.48
N ASP A 146 -12.93 -25.93 -10.58
CA ASP A 146 -13.42 -26.78 -11.68
C ASP A 146 -13.10 -26.17 -13.07
N SER A 147 -11.83 -25.78 -13.26
CA SER A 147 -11.31 -25.13 -14.47
C SER A 147 -11.96 -23.78 -14.83
N ARG A 148 -12.70 -23.16 -13.90
CA ARG A 148 -13.23 -21.80 -14.02
C ARG A 148 -12.54 -20.87 -13.02
N TRP A 149 -12.45 -19.58 -13.34
CA TRP A 149 -11.88 -18.61 -12.43
C TRP A 149 -12.96 -17.91 -11.61
N ILE A 150 -12.85 -18.01 -10.28
CA ILE A 150 -13.75 -17.34 -9.35
C ILE A 150 -12.99 -16.22 -8.65
N ALA A 151 -13.42 -14.98 -8.84
CA ALA A 151 -12.97 -13.85 -8.06
C ALA A 151 -13.65 -13.83 -6.71
N TYR A 152 -12.86 -13.94 -5.64
CA TYR A 152 -13.30 -13.71 -4.26
C TYR A 152 -12.84 -12.34 -3.81
N TYR A 153 -13.78 -11.50 -3.39
CA TYR A 153 -13.49 -10.12 -3.02
C TYR A 153 -14.32 -9.64 -1.84
N SER A 154 -13.87 -8.57 -1.19
CA SER A 154 -14.62 -7.95 -0.10
C SER A 154 -15.65 -6.93 -0.63
N PRO A 155 -16.72 -6.62 0.13
CA PRO A 155 -17.65 -5.54 -0.22
C PRO A 155 -16.96 -4.18 -0.38
N ARG A 156 -15.85 -3.99 0.36
CA ARG A 156 -15.05 -2.76 0.36
C ARG A 156 -14.27 -2.64 -0.93
N CYS A 157 -13.67 -3.74 -1.39
CA CYS A 157 -13.01 -3.82 -2.68
C CYS A 157 -13.97 -3.43 -3.81
N TRP A 158 -15.18 -4.02 -3.83
CA TRP A 158 -16.19 -3.69 -4.84
C TRP A 158 -16.52 -2.19 -4.88
N ARG A 159 -16.84 -1.60 -3.71
CA ARG A 159 -17.14 -0.17 -3.59
C ARG A 159 -15.96 0.69 -4.06
N ASP A 160 -14.76 0.37 -3.59
CA ASP A 160 -13.56 1.20 -3.82
C ASP A 160 -13.04 1.08 -5.25
N LEU A 161 -13.26 -0.07 -5.89
CA LEU A 161 -13.05 -0.22 -7.32
C LEU A 161 -14.02 0.65 -8.10
N ILE A 162 -15.34 0.57 -7.88
CA ILE A 162 -16.29 1.40 -8.64
C ILE A 162 -15.99 2.90 -8.48
N GLU A 163 -15.71 3.34 -7.25
CA GLU A 163 -15.55 4.77 -6.95
C GLU A 163 -14.13 5.29 -7.20
N GLY A 164 -13.17 4.41 -7.48
CA GLY A 164 -11.76 4.79 -7.66
C GLY A 164 -11.15 5.38 -6.39
N VAL A 165 -11.38 4.74 -5.23
CA VAL A 165 -10.88 5.21 -3.93
C VAL A 165 -9.77 4.31 -3.41
N GLY A 166 -8.61 4.90 -3.12
CA GLY A 166 -7.53 4.25 -2.39
C GLY A 166 -7.73 4.41 -0.89
N MET A 167 -7.81 3.31 -0.15
CA MET A 167 -7.84 3.31 1.30
C MET A 167 -7.01 2.14 1.84
N LEU A 168 -6.20 2.40 2.87
CA LEU A 168 -5.40 1.35 3.51
C LEU A 168 -6.28 0.39 4.31
N THR A 169 -5.93 -0.89 4.29
CA THR A 169 -6.59 -1.87 5.16
C THR A 169 -5.96 -1.84 6.56
N SER A 170 -6.79 -2.08 7.57
CA SER A 170 -6.36 -2.24 8.97
C SER A 170 -5.68 -3.58 9.26
N GLY A 171 -5.80 -4.57 8.37
CA GLY A 171 -5.33 -5.94 8.60
C GLY A 171 -3.87 -6.18 8.20
N GLY A 172 -3.25 -5.24 7.48
CA GLY A 172 -1.83 -5.24 7.19
C GLY A 172 -1.01 -4.53 8.27
N TRP A 173 -0.24 -5.25 9.07
CA TRP A 173 0.71 -4.64 10.02
C TRP A 173 1.81 -3.83 9.30
N LYS A 174 2.07 -4.15 8.02
CA LYS A 174 2.99 -3.40 7.17
C LYS A 174 2.40 -2.07 6.69
N THR A 175 1.07 -1.93 6.66
CA THR A 175 0.39 -0.73 6.12
C THR A 175 -0.10 0.23 7.17
N VAL A 176 -0.48 -0.27 8.35
CA VAL A 176 -0.99 0.55 9.45
C VAL A 176 -0.28 0.18 10.74
N ARG A 177 0.13 1.21 11.49
CA ARG A 177 0.68 1.11 12.85
C ARG A 177 -0.31 1.67 13.88
N TYR A 178 -0.20 1.18 15.10
CA TYR A 178 -0.91 1.75 16.24
C TYR A 178 0.01 2.69 17.00
N ASP A 179 -0.41 3.94 17.16
CA ASP A 179 0.28 4.94 17.97
C ASP A 179 -0.70 5.63 18.90
N SER A 180 -0.46 5.46 20.21
CA SER A 180 -1.23 6.13 21.26
C SER A 180 -2.74 5.97 21.07
N GLY A 181 -3.18 4.73 20.82
CA GLY A 181 -4.58 4.38 20.59
C GLY A 181 -5.11 4.67 19.17
N ARG A 182 -4.34 5.30 18.29
CA ARG A 182 -4.75 5.63 16.90
C ARG A 182 -4.15 4.68 15.88
N MET A 183 -4.91 4.40 14.83
CA MET A 183 -4.44 3.75 13.62
C MET A 183 -3.86 4.80 12.68
N LEU A 184 -2.59 4.65 12.32
CA LEU A 184 -1.86 5.53 11.41
C LEU A 184 -1.25 4.72 10.27
N PRO A 185 -1.23 5.24 9.04
CA PRO A 185 -0.41 4.66 7.98
C PRO A 185 1.06 4.52 8.44
N THR A 186 1.70 3.41 8.06
CA THR A 186 3.16 3.29 8.08
C THR A 186 3.75 4.05 6.88
N ASN A 187 5.07 4.27 6.85
CA ASN A 187 5.72 4.86 5.66
C ASN A 187 5.51 4.00 4.41
N TYR A 188 5.53 2.67 4.55
CA TYR A 188 5.19 1.74 3.47
C TYR A 188 3.73 1.92 3.00
N GLY A 189 2.78 1.98 3.94
CA GLY A 189 1.37 2.20 3.64
C GLY A 189 1.14 3.52 2.90
N PHE A 190 1.78 4.60 3.37
CA PHE A 190 1.77 5.89 2.68
C PHE A 190 2.31 5.77 1.27
N PHE A 191 3.53 5.25 1.09
CA PHE A 191 4.14 5.08 -0.22
C PHE A 191 3.22 4.32 -1.18
N ARG A 192 2.66 3.18 -0.75
CA ARG A 192 1.75 2.38 -1.58
C ARG A 192 0.51 3.19 -1.95
N LEU A 193 -0.15 3.83 -0.99
CA LEU A 193 -1.34 4.65 -1.24
C LEU A 193 -1.05 5.77 -2.25
N LEU A 194 0.05 6.50 -2.07
CA LEU A 194 0.46 7.58 -2.96
C LEU A 194 0.85 7.06 -4.35
N ARG A 195 1.56 5.93 -4.43
CA ARG A 195 1.94 5.28 -5.69
C ARG A 195 0.70 4.98 -6.55
N PHE A 196 -0.32 4.33 -5.99
CA PHE A 196 -1.54 4.05 -6.75
C PHE A 196 -2.29 5.32 -7.19
N TRP A 197 -2.22 6.39 -6.40
CA TRP A 197 -2.82 7.67 -6.75
C TRP A 197 -2.05 8.41 -7.86
N VAL A 198 -0.72 8.42 -7.76
CA VAL A 198 0.19 9.01 -8.75
C VAL A 198 0.13 8.23 -10.07
N GLU A 199 0.09 6.90 -10.03
CA GLU A 199 -0.08 6.06 -11.22
C GLU A 199 -1.49 6.17 -11.85
N GLY A 200 -2.45 6.87 -11.21
CA GLY A 200 -3.80 7.06 -11.74
C GLY A 200 -4.75 5.87 -11.56
N LYS A 201 -4.32 4.83 -10.83
CA LYS A 201 -5.12 3.64 -10.51
C LYS A 201 -6.24 3.92 -9.50
N VAL A 202 -6.18 5.05 -8.80
CA VAL A 202 -7.28 5.58 -8.00
C VAL A 202 -7.40 7.08 -8.23
N LYS A 203 -8.63 7.61 -8.14
CA LYS A 203 -8.93 9.03 -8.31
C LYS A 203 -8.76 9.81 -7.02
N LYS A 204 -9.14 9.19 -5.92
CA LYS A 204 -9.12 9.76 -4.58
C LYS A 204 -8.41 8.82 -3.64
N ILE A 205 -7.80 9.38 -2.60
CA ILE A 205 -7.32 8.61 -1.46
C ILE A 205 -8.04 9.05 -0.20
N TRP A 206 -8.26 8.11 0.71
CA TRP A 206 -8.74 8.44 2.05
C TRP A 206 -7.57 8.58 3.01
N LEU A 207 -7.40 9.78 3.55
CA LEU A 207 -6.44 10.11 4.61
C LEU A 207 -7.13 11.01 5.62
N PRO A 208 -7.12 10.68 6.93
CA PRO A 208 -7.80 11.49 7.93
C PRO A 208 -7.37 12.97 7.85
N SER A 209 -8.32 13.89 7.69
CA SER A 209 -8.05 15.31 7.45
C SER A 209 -7.16 15.93 8.54
N TRP A 210 -7.35 15.48 9.77
CA TRP A 210 -6.56 15.91 10.91
C TRP A 210 -5.09 15.51 10.79
N MET A 211 -4.83 14.31 10.28
CA MET A 211 -3.48 13.79 10.10
C MET A 211 -2.73 14.64 9.09
N VAL A 212 -3.40 14.99 7.98
CA VAL A 212 -2.85 15.88 6.96
C VAL A 212 -2.56 17.26 7.54
N LYS A 213 -3.50 17.85 8.30
CA LYS A 213 -3.32 19.16 8.93
C LYS A 213 -2.12 19.21 9.89
N ILE A 214 -1.99 18.21 10.78
CA ILE A 214 -0.85 18.12 11.71
C ILE A 214 0.44 17.96 10.95
N HIS A 215 0.48 17.05 9.97
CA HIS A 215 1.66 16.82 9.16
C HIS A 215 2.12 18.10 8.46
N LEU A 216 1.22 18.80 7.77
CA LEU A 216 1.53 20.06 7.10
C LEU A 216 1.98 21.15 8.08
N LYS A 217 1.37 21.26 9.26
CA LYS A 217 1.80 22.22 10.29
C LYS A 217 3.24 21.96 10.73
N GLU A 218 3.57 20.69 10.97
CA GLU A 218 4.92 20.29 11.37
C GLU A 218 5.93 20.47 10.23
N MET A 219 5.55 20.16 8.98
CA MET A 219 6.44 20.33 7.83
C MET A 219 6.78 21.79 7.60
N ASN A 220 5.78 22.67 7.66
CA ASN A 220 6.00 24.10 7.57
C ASN A 220 6.90 24.63 8.70
N ARG A 221 6.82 24.06 9.91
CA ARG A 221 7.69 24.43 11.03
C ARG A 221 9.14 24.03 10.74
N LEU A 222 9.38 22.77 10.40
CA LEU A 222 10.72 22.24 10.11
C LEU A 222 11.38 22.93 8.91
N GLN A 223 10.62 23.18 7.84
CA GLN A 223 11.10 23.92 6.67
C GLN A 223 11.51 25.36 7.03
N LYS A 224 10.76 26.05 7.89
CA LYS A 224 11.13 27.39 8.39
C LYS A 224 12.39 27.37 9.25
N GLU A 225 12.65 26.27 9.95
CA GLU A 225 13.84 26.07 10.77
C GLU A 225 15.06 25.60 9.95
N GLY A 226 14.93 25.44 8.63
CA GLY A 226 15.99 24.91 7.77
C GLY A 226 16.30 23.43 8.02
N VAL A 227 15.45 22.73 8.78
CA VAL A 227 15.61 21.32 9.09
C VAL A 227 14.93 20.50 8.00
N LEU A 228 15.72 19.76 7.22
CA LEU A 228 15.18 18.74 6.33
C LEU A 228 14.52 17.65 7.20
N PRO A 229 13.20 17.42 7.08
CA PRO A 229 12.49 16.52 7.98
C PRO A 229 12.90 15.07 7.75
N GLU A 230 13.86 14.57 8.52
CA GLU A 230 14.37 13.20 8.34
C GLU A 230 13.33 12.11 8.62
N GLY A 231 12.23 12.48 9.29
CA GLY A 231 11.08 11.60 9.56
C GLY A 231 9.79 11.99 8.82
N ALA A 232 9.82 13.03 8.00
CA ALA A 232 8.61 13.55 7.39
C ALA A 232 8.73 13.96 5.92
N ASN A 233 9.87 13.66 5.31
CA ASN A 233 9.95 13.00 4.02
C ASN A 233 9.41 11.56 4.19
N LEU A 234 9.05 10.82 3.13
CA LEU A 234 8.56 9.42 3.25
C LEU A 234 9.63 8.43 3.82
N GLY A 235 10.68 8.93 4.48
CA GLY A 235 11.86 8.22 4.91
C GLY A 235 12.62 7.68 3.71
N ARG A 236 13.11 6.44 3.83
CA ARG A 236 13.78 5.71 2.74
C ARG A 236 12.90 5.57 1.47
N TYR A 237 11.58 5.74 1.56
CA TYR A 237 10.69 5.67 0.40
C TYR A 237 10.79 6.88 -0.53
N SER A 238 11.30 8.03 -0.07
CA SER A 238 11.60 9.15 -0.97
C SER A 238 12.71 8.77 -1.96
N ARG A 239 13.75 8.07 -1.49
CA ARG A 239 14.82 7.51 -2.35
C ARG A 239 14.28 6.44 -3.30
N ILE A 240 13.36 5.59 -2.84
CA ILE A 240 12.70 4.60 -3.71
C ILE A 240 11.97 5.30 -4.86
N ILE A 241 11.21 6.35 -4.55
CA ILE A 241 10.51 7.13 -5.58
C ILE A 241 11.53 7.68 -6.58
N ALA A 242 12.59 8.33 -6.11
CA ALA A 242 13.66 8.86 -6.96
C ALA A 242 14.24 7.78 -7.89
N ASN A 243 14.62 6.63 -7.35
CA ASN A 243 15.28 5.55 -8.09
C ASN A 243 14.33 4.82 -9.06
N GLN A 244 13.12 4.47 -8.63
CA GLN A 244 12.17 3.70 -9.44
C GLN A 244 11.58 4.52 -10.59
N TYR A 245 11.42 5.83 -10.40
CA TYR A 245 10.78 6.70 -11.39
C TYR A 245 11.78 7.61 -12.12
N LYS A 246 13.09 7.38 -11.98
CA LYS A 246 14.14 8.14 -12.69
C LYS A 246 13.99 8.12 -14.21
N SER A 247 13.55 6.99 -14.76
CA SER A 247 13.33 6.80 -16.20
C SER A 247 11.85 6.80 -16.58
N ALA A 248 10.97 7.20 -15.66
CA ALA A 248 9.54 7.28 -15.94
C ALA A 248 9.21 8.44 -16.88
N GLU A 249 8.06 8.33 -17.55
CA GLU A 249 7.50 9.38 -18.41
C GLU A 249 7.41 10.74 -17.68
N PRO A 250 7.63 11.87 -18.38
CA PRO A 250 7.59 13.21 -17.78
C PRO A 250 6.30 13.49 -17.01
N GLU A 251 5.16 13.00 -17.49
CA GLU A 251 3.87 13.17 -16.81
C GLU A 251 3.84 12.45 -15.45
N LEU A 252 4.39 11.25 -15.35
CA LEU A 252 4.40 10.50 -14.10
C LEU A 252 5.33 11.14 -13.07
N LYS A 253 6.50 11.61 -13.51
CA LYS A 253 7.42 12.43 -12.70
C LYS A 253 6.73 13.71 -12.19
N ARG A 254 5.99 14.40 -13.06
CA ARG A 254 5.21 15.60 -12.69
C ARG A 254 4.15 15.29 -11.65
N ARG A 255 3.41 14.19 -11.82
CA ARG A 255 2.37 13.76 -10.86
C ARG A 255 2.95 13.43 -9.49
N TRP A 256 4.13 12.78 -9.43
CA TRP A 256 4.86 12.59 -8.17
C TRP A 256 5.14 13.92 -7.48
N MET A 257 5.75 14.88 -8.19
CA MET A 257 6.07 16.19 -7.61
C MET A 257 4.82 16.93 -7.13
N ILE A 258 3.72 16.87 -7.89
CA ILE A 258 2.44 17.45 -7.47
C ILE A 258 1.97 16.86 -6.13
N VAL A 259 1.99 15.53 -5.99
CA VAL A 259 1.52 14.86 -4.77
C VAL A 259 2.45 15.12 -3.58
N LEU A 260 3.77 15.05 -3.79
CA LEU A 260 4.75 15.28 -2.74
C LEU A 260 4.68 16.72 -2.21
N ASN A 261 4.57 17.72 -3.11
CA ASN A 261 4.38 19.12 -2.71
C ASN A 261 3.03 19.35 -2.02
N TYR A 262 1.95 18.77 -2.56
CA TYR A 262 0.61 18.95 -2.00
C TYR A 262 0.51 18.45 -0.54
N LEU A 263 1.23 17.37 -0.22
CA LEU A 263 1.28 16.82 1.13
C LEU A 263 2.43 17.38 1.99
N GLY A 264 3.24 18.31 1.47
CA GLY A 264 4.33 18.94 2.22
C GLY A 264 5.55 18.04 2.43
N PHE A 265 5.70 16.95 1.67
CA PHE A 265 6.88 16.07 1.71
C PHE A 265 8.12 16.69 1.07
N THR A 266 7.95 17.74 0.26
CA THR A 266 9.05 18.48 -0.38
C THR A 266 8.49 19.80 -0.90
N ASP A 267 9.32 20.82 -1.00
CA ASP A 267 9.06 22.09 -1.70
C ASP A 267 9.75 22.16 -3.07
N LEU A 268 10.44 21.09 -3.47
CA LEU A 268 11.15 21.01 -4.73
C LEU A 268 10.18 20.99 -5.92
N LEU A 269 10.52 21.76 -6.96
CA LEU A 269 9.62 21.96 -8.11
C LEU A 269 9.75 20.90 -9.20
N SER A 270 10.91 20.23 -9.28
CA SER A 270 11.22 19.27 -10.33
C SER A 270 11.62 17.91 -9.75
N PHE A 271 11.32 16.85 -10.51
CA PHE A 271 11.66 15.50 -10.12
C PHE A 271 13.18 15.28 -10.12
N ASP A 272 13.90 15.89 -11.05
CA ASP A 272 15.36 15.75 -11.14
C ASP A 272 16.06 16.44 -9.97
N THR A 273 15.56 17.60 -9.52
CA THR A 273 16.05 18.24 -8.29
C THR A 273 15.76 17.38 -7.07
N PHE A 274 14.55 16.81 -7.00
CA PHE A 274 14.18 15.87 -5.93
C PHE A 274 15.12 14.65 -5.88
N MET A 275 15.45 14.07 -7.04
CA MET A 275 16.40 12.97 -7.10
C MET A 275 17.79 13.35 -6.57
N LYS A 276 18.36 14.46 -7.04
CA LYS A 276 19.69 14.94 -6.59
C LYS A 276 19.72 15.17 -5.08
N GLU A 277 18.64 15.73 -4.52
CA GLU A 277 18.50 15.91 -3.08
C GLU A 277 18.48 14.57 -2.34
N GLN A 278 17.76 13.57 -2.85
CA GLN A 278 17.73 12.24 -2.24
C GLN A 278 19.09 11.51 -2.32
N GLU A 279 19.84 11.71 -3.41
CA GLU A 279 21.20 11.17 -3.56
C GLU A 279 22.16 11.82 -2.57
N LEU A 280 22.11 13.14 -2.41
CA LEU A 280 22.92 13.87 -1.43
C LEU A 280 22.62 13.41 0.00
N LEU A 281 21.33 13.34 0.36
CA LEU A 281 20.89 12.86 1.67
C LEU A 281 21.32 11.43 1.96
N ASP A 282 21.45 10.58 0.93
CA ASP A 282 21.91 9.20 1.08
C ASP A 282 23.40 9.12 1.37
N ILE A 283 24.22 9.90 0.64
CA ILE A 283 25.67 10.02 0.87
C ILE A 283 25.95 10.50 2.30
N LEU A 284 25.20 11.49 2.77
CA LEU A 284 25.36 12.05 4.12
C LEU A 284 24.96 11.06 5.24
N LYS A 285 24.21 10.00 4.95
CA LYS A 285 23.61 9.08 5.93
C LYS A 285 24.25 7.70 6.02
N HIS A 286 25.47 7.50 5.48
CA HIS A 286 26.15 6.20 5.45
C HIS A 286 25.84 5.26 6.64
N GLN A 287 25.23 4.10 6.33
CA GLN A 287 25.24 2.80 7.05
C GLN A 287 23.88 2.07 7.05
N GLU A 288 23.35 1.75 5.87
CA GLU A 288 22.62 0.49 5.64
C GLU A 288 22.26 0.43 4.15
N GLU A 289 22.79 -0.57 3.44
CA GLU A 289 22.29 -0.95 2.11
C GLU A 289 20.82 -1.37 2.26
N PHE A 290 19.92 -0.42 2.06
CA PHE A 290 18.51 -0.72 1.93
C PHE A 290 18.19 -0.91 0.45
N SER A 291 18.19 -2.16 0.01
CA SER A 291 17.62 -2.52 -1.26
C SER A 291 16.11 -2.65 -1.12
N PHE A 292 15.40 -1.91 -1.97
CA PHE A 292 13.97 -2.11 -2.12
C PHE A 292 13.77 -3.11 -3.24
N GLU A 293 13.09 -4.22 -2.93
CA GLU A 293 12.63 -5.14 -3.97
C GLU A 293 13.79 -5.76 -4.78
N ASP A 294 14.83 -6.27 -4.11
CA ASP A 294 15.74 -7.23 -4.73
C ASP A 294 14.97 -8.48 -5.17
N ASP A 295 15.52 -9.18 -6.16
CA ASP A 295 15.06 -10.50 -6.59
C ASP A 295 15.41 -11.53 -5.51
N ILE A 296 14.63 -11.52 -4.42
CA ILE A 296 14.83 -12.39 -3.27
C ILE A 296 14.24 -13.77 -3.59
N PRO A 297 15.05 -14.85 -3.54
CA PRO A 297 14.54 -16.21 -3.72
C PRO A 297 13.50 -16.59 -2.65
N LEU A 298 12.55 -17.46 -3.00
CA LEU A 298 11.51 -17.90 -2.05
C LEU A 298 12.11 -18.58 -0.81
N SER A 299 13.24 -19.26 -0.96
CA SER A 299 13.99 -19.87 0.15
C SER A 299 14.38 -18.85 1.22
N GLU A 300 14.91 -17.69 0.81
CA GLU A 300 15.30 -16.59 1.70
C GLU A 300 14.07 -15.91 2.32
N ILE A 301 12.96 -15.81 1.59
CA ILE A 301 11.68 -15.30 2.11
C ILE A 301 11.15 -16.21 3.23
N ILE A 302 11.19 -17.53 3.03
CA ILE A 302 10.80 -18.51 4.05
C ILE A 302 11.67 -18.34 5.29
N GLU A 303 12.98 -18.23 5.12
CA GLU A 303 13.94 -18.07 6.22
C GLU A 303 13.74 -16.76 6.99
N LYS A 304 13.71 -15.62 6.30
CA LYS A 304 13.40 -14.30 6.88
C LYS A 304 12.08 -14.33 7.64
N THR A 305 11.05 -14.98 7.10
CA THR A 305 9.74 -15.12 7.76
C THR A 305 9.84 -15.93 9.06
N LEU A 306 10.65 -17.00 9.08
CA LEU A 306 10.86 -17.80 10.29
C LEU A 306 11.63 -17.00 11.36
N ILE A 307 12.66 -16.25 10.97
CA ILE A 307 13.44 -15.37 11.86
C ILE A 307 12.54 -14.28 12.45
N GLU A 308 11.76 -13.58 11.61
CA GLU A 308 10.83 -12.55 12.06
C GLU A 308 9.80 -13.08 13.06
N ARG A 309 9.28 -14.30 12.85
CA ARG A 309 8.32 -14.93 13.77
C ARG A 309 8.95 -15.17 15.15
N LYS A 310 10.19 -15.66 15.19
CA LYS A 310 10.95 -15.84 16.44
C LYS A 310 11.18 -14.50 17.15
N LYS A 311 11.62 -13.46 16.43
CA LYS A 311 11.81 -12.11 16.97
C LYS A 311 10.50 -11.54 17.54
N LYS A 312 9.40 -11.62 16.77
CA LYS A 312 8.06 -11.16 17.20
C LYS A 312 7.56 -11.90 18.44
N GLN A 313 7.88 -13.19 18.60
CA GLN A 313 7.53 -13.94 19.79
C GLN A 313 8.30 -13.42 21.01
N LYS A 314 9.63 -13.26 20.90
CA LYS A 314 10.46 -12.67 21.96
C LYS A 314 9.99 -11.27 22.34
N ASP A 315 9.68 -10.41 21.37
CA ASP A 315 9.16 -9.06 21.62
C ASP A 315 7.82 -9.08 22.36
N ARG A 316 6.94 -10.04 22.05
CA ARG A 316 5.65 -10.21 22.76
C ARG A 316 5.87 -10.66 24.19
N GLU A 317 6.79 -11.59 24.42
CA GLU A 317 7.16 -12.07 25.76
C GLU A 317 7.77 -10.95 26.60
N MET A 318 8.70 -10.17 26.05
CA MET A 318 9.27 -8.99 26.71
C MET A 318 8.21 -7.92 27.02
N ARG A 319 7.26 -7.67 26.10
CA ARG A 319 6.15 -6.73 26.33
C ARG A 319 5.24 -7.21 27.46
N LYS A 320 4.89 -8.50 27.50
CA LYS A 320 4.09 -9.08 28.59
C LYS A 320 4.81 -8.93 29.93
N ALA A 321 6.10 -9.21 29.99
CA ALA A 321 6.91 -9.04 31.20
C ALA A 321 6.94 -7.57 31.68
N ARG A 322 7.15 -6.61 30.77
CA ARG A 322 7.11 -5.17 31.12
C ARG A 322 5.74 -4.69 31.61
N MET A 323 4.65 -5.28 31.11
CA MET A 323 3.29 -4.93 31.55
C MET A 323 2.99 -5.40 32.98
N MET A 324 3.53 -6.56 33.40
CA MET A 324 3.24 -7.12 34.73
C MET A 324 3.84 -6.29 35.88
N ASN A 325 4.85 -5.46 35.63
CA ASN A 325 5.55 -4.69 36.67
C ASN A 325 5.25 -3.17 36.65
N CYS A 326 4.32 -2.72 35.80
CA CYS A 326 4.05 -1.28 35.65
C CYS A 326 2.97 -0.81 36.64
N ARG A 327 3.33 0.09 37.59
CA ARG A 327 2.39 0.89 38.38
C ARG A 327 1.93 2.09 37.55
N HIS A 328 1.06 1.86 36.58
CA HIS A 328 0.68 2.85 35.55
C HIS A 328 0.62 4.30 36.04
N LYS A 329 1.39 5.20 35.40
CA LYS A 329 1.31 6.65 35.61
C LYS A 329 0.70 7.27 34.36
N PHE A 330 -0.52 7.75 34.45
CA PHE A 330 -1.28 8.18 33.29
C PHE A 330 -1.02 9.65 32.93
N VAL A 331 -0.95 9.91 31.62
CA VAL A 331 -0.95 11.25 31.02
C VAL A 331 -2.06 11.32 29.98
N ASP A 332 -2.69 12.49 29.88
CA ASP A 332 -3.65 12.80 28.83
C ASP A 332 -2.94 13.37 27.61
N ILE A 333 -3.27 12.85 26.44
CA ILE A 333 -2.78 13.28 25.14
C ILE A 333 -3.98 13.75 24.34
N GLU A 334 -4.07 15.05 24.08
CA GLU A 334 -5.10 15.61 23.23
C GLU A 334 -4.76 15.44 21.76
N CYS A 335 -5.76 15.04 20.97
CA CYS A 335 -5.60 14.94 19.53
C CYS A 335 -5.77 16.32 18.88
N ASP A 336 -4.67 17.07 18.86
CA ASP A 336 -4.56 18.38 18.23
C ASP A 336 -4.72 18.27 16.72
N GLY A 337 -5.95 18.40 16.23
CA GLY A 337 -6.24 18.42 14.79
C GLY A 337 -7.45 17.60 14.40
N CYS A 338 -7.88 16.63 15.22
CA CYS A 338 -9.16 15.99 14.98
C CYS A 338 -10.29 16.96 15.35
N GLY A 339 -11.30 17.11 14.50
CA GLY A 339 -12.43 18.00 14.77
C GLY A 339 -13.28 17.62 16.00
N GLN A 340 -12.90 16.55 16.70
CA GLN A 340 -13.54 16.07 17.92
C GLN A 340 -12.66 16.22 19.17
N HIS A 341 -11.44 16.76 19.05
CA HIS A 341 -10.46 16.93 20.14
C HIS A 341 -10.38 15.72 21.09
N CYS A 342 -10.31 14.51 20.54
CA CYS A 342 -10.30 13.31 21.35
C CYS A 342 -9.08 13.32 22.28
N LYS A 343 -9.32 13.25 23.60
CA LYS A 343 -8.29 13.02 24.62
C LYS A 343 -7.97 11.54 24.65
N ILE A 344 -6.70 11.13 24.77
CA ILE A 344 -6.21 9.76 24.99
C ILE A 344 -5.52 9.69 26.35
N ARG A 345 -5.88 8.77 27.22
CA ARG A 345 -5.14 8.55 28.47
C ARG A 345 -4.19 7.37 28.33
N LYS A 346 -2.88 7.66 28.33
CA LYS A 346 -1.80 6.67 28.13
C LYS A 346 -0.89 6.63 29.34
N CYS A 347 -0.36 5.46 29.68
CA CYS A 347 0.71 5.35 30.66
C CYS A 347 2.00 6.01 30.13
N SER A 348 2.61 6.90 30.91
CA SER A 348 3.90 7.52 30.57
C SER A 348 5.08 6.55 30.71
N LEU A 349 4.89 5.41 31.37
CA LEU A 349 5.94 4.43 31.67
C LEU A 349 5.86 3.17 30.81
N CYS A 350 4.71 2.88 30.21
CA CYS A 350 4.51 1.69 29.38
C CYS A 350 3.55 1.96 28.22
N ASN A 351 3.31 0.94 27.37
CA ASN A 351 2.42 1.09 26.21
C ASN A 351 0.93 0.92 26.54
N TYR A 352 0.56 0.86 27.82
CA TYR A 352 -0.83 0.75 28.22
C TYR A 352 -1.59 2.05 27.90
N VAL A 353 -2.76 1.90 27.28
CA VAL A 353 -3.71 2.98 26.99
C VAL A 353 -4.99 2.62 27.74
N GLU A 354 -5.48 3.53 28.58
CA GLU A 354 -6.76 3.34 29.27
C GLU A 354 -7.86 3.27 28.21
N LYS A 355 -8.75 2.26 28.32
CA LYS A 355 -9.81 2.04 27.33
C LYS A 355 -10.69 3.29 27.26
N GLN A 356 -10.63 3.97 26.14
CA GLN A 356 -11.60 5.01 25.78
C GLN A 356 -12.60 4.51 24.76
N LYS A 357 -13.67 5.29 24.55
CA LYS A 357 -14.57 5.11 23.41
C LYS A 357 -13.75 5.00 22.12
N GLU A 358 -14.07 4.01 21.29
CA GLU A 358 -13.34 3.74 20.05
C GLU A 358 -13.28 4.98 19.14
N PHE A 359 -12.07 5.38 18.70
CA PHE A 359 -11.90 6.53 17.81
C PHE A 359 -12.64 6.31 16.50
N LYS A 360 -13.42 7.31 16.04
CA LYS A 360 -14.12 7.22 14.74
C LYS A 360 -13.18 6.89 13.58
N CYS A 361 -11.98 7.47 13.56
CA CYS A 361 -10.99 7.19 12.51
C CYS A 361 -10.49 5.73 12.53
N ASN A 362 -10.33 5.13 13.73
CA ASN A 362 -9.98 3.71 13.84
C ASN A 362 -11.12 2.84 13.30
N LEU A 363 -12.37 3.15 13.68
CA LEU A 363 -13.52 2.43 13.17
C LEU A 363 -13.59 2.50 11.64
N ILE A 364 -13.29 3.66 11.05
CA ILE A 364 -13.21 3.82 9.60
C ILE A 364 -12.10 2.92 9.01
N PHE A 365 -10.87 2.95 9.54
CA PHE A 365 -9.80 2.02 9.10
C PHE A 365 -10.20 0.54 9.21
N GLN A 366 -10.82 0.15 10.33
CA GLN A 366 -11.21 -1.23 10.60
C GLN A 366 -12.33 -1.71 9.66
N THR A 367 -13.36 -0.90 9.49
CA THR A 367 -14.53 -1.19 8.66
C THR A 367 -14.28 -0.91 7.18
N GLY A 368 -13.25 -0.12 6.87
CA GLY A 368 -13.03 0.47 5.55
C GLY A 368 -14.13 1.43 5.12
N ASP A 369 -14.99 1.95 6.02
CA ASP A 369 -16.15 2.76 5.65
C ASP A 369 -15.81 4.25 5.55
N TRP A 370 -15.00 4.61 4.55
CA TRP A 370 -14.57 6.00 4.34
C TRP A 370 -15.75 6.97 4.09
N ARG A 371 -16.94 6.49 3.71
CA ARG A 371 -18.15 7.32 3.52
C ARG A 371 -18.60 8.01 4.81
N ARG A 372 -18.21 7.48 5.98
CA ARG A 372 -18.45 8.15 7.27
C ARG A 372 -17.60 9.40 7.48
N ASP A 373 -16.62 9.63 6.61
CA ASP A 373 -15.71 10.78 6.67
C ASP A 373 -15.27 11.19 5.26
N ILE A 374 -16.24 11.67 4.47
CA ILE A 374 -16.03 12.12 3.08
C ILE A 374 -15.06 13.32 3.03
N ASN A 375 -14.99 14.14 4.09
CA ASN A 375 -14.08 15.28 4.16
C ASN A 375 -12.59 14.86 4.19
N SER A 376 -12.31 13.61 4.52
CA SER A 376 -10.99 12.99 4.47
C SER A 376 -10.69 12.31 3.13
N LEU A 377 -11.60 12.38 2.15
CA LEU A 377 -11.29 12.01 0.77
C LEU A 377 -10.59 13.16 0.06
N ILE A 378 -9.42 12.86 -0.49
CA ILE A 378 -8.56 13.81 -1.18
C ILE A 378 -8.52 13.42 -2.66
N ALA A 379 -9.02 14.30 -3.51
CA ALA A 379 -8.94 14.15 -4.97
C ALA A 379 -7.58 14.64 -5.48
N PHE A 380 -7.11 14.06 -6.61
CA PHE A 380 -5.82 14.44 -7.17
C PHE A 380 -5.78 15.96 -7.41
N PRO A 381 -4.76 16.67 -6.91
CA PRO A 381 -4.70 18.12 -7.02
C PRO A 381 -4.38 18.51 -8.47
N TYR A 382 -5.42 18.84 -9.24
CA TYR A 382 -5.25 19.45 -10.54
C TYR A 382 -4.75 20.88 -10.33
N ARG A 383 -3.56 21.22 -10.83
CA ARG A 383 -3.21 22.63 -11.03
C ARG A 383 -4.28 23.22 -11.95
N LYS A 384 -5.24 23.98 -11.41
CA LYS A 384 -5.95 24.98 -12.23
C LYS A 384 -4.85 25.79 -12.88
N ARG A 385 -4.86 25.91 -14.22
CA ARG A 385 -4.06 26.92 -14.94
C ARG A 385 -4.43 28.27 -14.32
N THR A 386 -3.71 28.68 -13.30
CA THR A 386 -3.84 30.00 -12.72
C THR A 386 -3.30 30.90 -13.80
N ARG A 387 -4.16 31.73 -14.40
CA ARG A 387 -3.73 32.85 -15.25
C ARG A 387 -2.60 33.54 -14.49
N GLN A 388 -1.40 33.53 -15.06
CA GLN A 388 -0.27 34.29 -14.54
C GLN A 388 -0.73 35.74 -14.43
N LYS A 389 -1.02 36.20 -13.20
CA LYS A 389 -0.85 37.62 -12.89
C LYS A 389 0.64 37.82 -12.79
N THR A 390 1.24 38.26 -13.89
CA THR A 390 2.57 38.84 -13.93
C THR A 390 2.68 39.89 -12.84
N ARG A 391 3.29 39.54 -11.70
CA ARG A 391 3.81 40.53 -10.76
C ARG A 391 4.99 41.18 -11.46
N ARG A 392 4.77 42.41 -11.96
CA ARG A 392 5.83 43.31 -12.41
C ARG A 392 6.91 43.38 -11.33
N THR A 393 8.10 42.90 -11.66
CA THR A 393 9.35 43.17 -10.98
C THR A 393 9.52 44.70 -10.94
N LYS A 394 9.46 45.32 -9.76
CA LYS A 394 9.98 46.68 -9.61
C LYS A 394 11.50 46.57 -9.70
N GLN A 395 12.07 47.06 -10.80
CA GLN A 395 13.49 47.38 -10.91
C GLN A 395 13.85 48.32 -9.76
N ILE A 396 14.77 47.88 -8.91
CA ILE A 396 15.57 48.79 -8.09
C ILE A 396 16.65 49.30 -9.05
N SER A 397 16.40 50.46 -9.65
CA SER A 397 17.45 51.20 -10.35
C SER A 397 18.40 51.74 -9.29
N SER A 398 19.63 51.27 -9.36
CA SER A 398 20.83 51.92 -8.88
C SER A 398 20.78 53.44 -9.08
N ARG A 399 20.89 54.19 -7.98
CA ARG A 399 21.49 55.53 -8.01
C ARG A 399 22.83 55.43 -7.32
N ILE A 400 23.85 55.18 -8.13
CA ILE A 400 25.21 55.64 -7.87
C ILE A 400 25.36 56.91 -8.72
N SER A 401 25.57 58.04 -8.09
CA SER A 401 26.15 59.24 -8.71
C SER A 401 26.79 60.05 -7.57
N LEU A 402 28.12 59.98 -7.56
CA LEU A 402 29.14 60.86 -6.96
C LEU A 402 28.88 61.45 -5.57
#